data_AF-A0A2I0FD94-F1
#
_entry.id   AF-A0A2I0FD94-F1
#
_cell.length_a   1.000
_cell.length_b   1.000
_cell.length_c   1.000
_cell.angle_alpha   90.00
_cell.angle_beta   90.00
_cell.angle_gamma   90.00
#
_symmetry.space_group_name_H-M   'P 1'
#
loop_
_entity.id
_entity.type
_entity.pdbx_description
1 polymer ?
#
loop_
_entity_poly.entity_id
_entity_poly.type
_entity_poly.pdbx_seq_one_letter_code
_entity_poly.pdbx_strand_id
1 'polypeptide(L)'
;MGIENELVAFLESNIKDGVNKPRDIEIIKFYYGLKESSWPTLEETAKMFSIGSRERIRQLLNAKFRDYVNNNDIPSLDNFVKILQSKEYWLVSEFEKEIHATGLIDRDTHIKGIFNLIEDIGIFCGFEIYNSDLKRSTRNSYTANRNSFLIKVVDIKEVIKLLNKAKGLGRCGVANLNFLEDDLGNYYQLIWSLIDNSPASWIKIDRDDHWYVFENRENTLVNYSEKVFLVIDSCDPSILATIYKNALSGRQHEYPYPPVEIIEDYLKGSAYFVNTGSELTFTGETTKLTDIEKDLILFFGLNTTLSFSTLDKHLTEKGYGKPHISKATNYSPLVFVDKSQGLKHHVYSLIGQMKSISKLQTALNLYESCVFRLSPFLNTGTDKIRNNTTRREQYILQDWLFKDKEHESCALCGEEFSVNTLVVAHKKPRSECNEIERLDPYIVMPLCLMGCDHLYEKMYVYIDGEEVKRGIEFSNVKAESDFIEALIGRKIDSKWLLGNKAYFRSPSKKLLRTNS
;
A
#
# COMPACT_ATOMS: atom_id res chain seq x y z
N MET A 1 42.05 -16.57 -23.15
CA MET A 1 42.77 -15.51 -22.43
C MET A 1 41.68 -14.60 -21.88
N GLY A 2 41.67 -14.29 -20.59
CA GLY A 2 40.61 -13.51 -19.95
C GLY A 2 40.94 -12.02 -19.90
N ILE A 3 39.93 -11.20 -19.64
CA ILE A 3 40.05 -9.74 -19.57
C ILE A 3 41.09 -9.30 -18.52
N GLU A 4 41.13 -9.97 -17.36
CA GLU A 4 42.14 -9.67 -16.32
C GLU A 4 43.56 -9.89 -16.82
N ASN A 5 43.83 -10.99 -17.51
CA ASN A 5 45.18 -11.31 -17.99
C ASN A 5 45.67 -10.31 -19.05
N GLU A 6 44.77 -9.88 -19.95
CA GLU A 6 45.08 -8.85 -20.95
C GLU A 6 45.33 -7.49 -20.29
N LEU A 7 44.47 -7.09 -19.34
CA LEU A 7 44.66 -5.85 -18.59
C LEU A 7 46.00 -5.85 -17.83
N VAL A 8 46.32 -6.93 -17.12
CA VAL A 8 47.58 -7.04 -16.37
C VAL A 8 48.78 -6.99 -17.30
N ALA A 9 48.75 -7.72 -18.43
CA ALA A 9 49.84 -7.68 -19.41
C ALA A 9 50.06 -6.28 -19.99
N PHE A 10 48.96 -5.55 -20.28
CA PHE A 10 49.03 -4.16 -20.72
C PHE A 10 49.66 -3.26 -19.66
N LEU A 11 49.21 -3.35 -18.40
CA LEU A 11 49.70 -2.52 -17.31
C LEU A 11 51.17 -2.79 -16.99
N GLU A 12 51.59 -4.06 -16.99
CA GLU A 12 52.99 -4.45 -16.79
C GLU A 12 53.91 -3.87 -17.86
N SER A 13 53.44 -3.78 -19.10
CA SER A 13 54.20 -3.27 -20.24
C SER A 13 54.29 -1.74 -20.29
N ASN A 14 53.25 -1.04 -19.79
CA ASN A 14 53.14 0.41 -19.91
C ASN A 14 53.52 1.18 -18.63
N ILE A 15 53.39 0.57 -17.45
CA ILE A 15 53.79 1.21 -16.20
C ILE A 15 55.29 1.04 -16.00
N LYS A 16 56.01 2.16 -15.89
CA LYS A 16 57.46 2.17 -15.57
C LYS A 16 57.78 1.37 -14.32
N ASP A 17 58.86 0.60 -14.38
CA ASP A 17 59.35 -0.18 -13.24
C ASP A 17 59.71 0.72 -12.06
N GLY A 18 59.21 0.34 -10.88
CA GLY A 18 59.42 1.08 -9.64
C GLY A 18 58.68 0.42 -8.47
N VAL A 19 59.02 0.87 -7.25
CA VAL A 19 58.51 0.28 -6.00
C VAL A 19 56.98 0.30 -5.90
N ASN A 20 56.33 1.28 -6.54
CA ASN A 20 54.87 1.43 -6.49
C ASN A 20 54.12 0.62 -7.57
N LYS A 21 54.81 0.06 -8.58
CA LYS A 21 54.18 -0.61 -9.73
C LYS A 21 53.18 -1.71 -9.32
N PRO A 22 53.51 -2.65 -8.42
CA PRO A 22 52.56 -3.69 -8.02
C PRO A 22 51.30 -3.14 -7.35
N ARG A 23 51.46 -2.09 -6.53
CA ARG A 23 50.34 -1.42 -5.87
C ARG A 23 49.45 -0.69 -6.86
N ASP A 24 50.04 0.03 -7.80
CA ASP A 24 49.31 0.78 -8.82
C ASP A 24 48.49 -0.17 -9.72
N ILE A 25 49.03 -1.34 -10.06
CA ILE A 25 48.31 -2.40 -10.79
C ILE A 25 47.09 -2.89 -9.99
N GLU A 26 47.27 -3.23 -8.71
CA GLU A 26 46.16 -3.72 -7.88
C GLU A 26 45.05 -2.67 -7.67
N ILE A 27 45.39 -1.38 -7.60
CA ILE A 27 44.41 -0.28 -7.56
C ILE A 27 43.55 -0.26 -8.82
N ILE A 28 44.18 -0.39 -9.99
CA ILE A 28 43.49 -0.39 -11.28
C ILE A 28 42.59 -1.63 -11.41
N LYS A 29 43.11 -2.80 -11.02
CA LYS A 29 42.32 -4.05 -10.99
C LYS A 29 41.09 -3.95 -10.09
N PHE A 30 41.25 -3.39 -8.88
CA PHE A 30 40.14 -3.17 -7.96
C PHE A 30 39.11 -2.22 -8.57
N TYR A 31 39.52 -1.10 -9.18
CA TYR A 31 38.60 -0.15 -9.80
C TYR A 31 37.76 -0.75 -10.94
N TYR A 32 38.35 -1.66 -11.72
CA TYR A 32 37.64 -2.40 -12.78
C TYR A 32 36.95 -3.68 -12.30
N GLY A 33 36.76 -3.83 -10.98
CA GLY A 33 35.91 -4.87 -10.38
C GLY A 33 36.44 -6.29 -10.54
N LEU A 34 37.75 -6.45 -10.73
CA LEU A 34 38.39 -7.76 -10.80
C LEU A 34 38.56 -8.41 -9.41
N LYS A 35 38.31 -7.67 -8.32
CA LYS A 35 38.35 -8.17 -6.93
C LYS A 35 37.38 -7.42 -6.01
N GLU A 36 36.86 -8.14 -5.01
CA GLU A 36 36.24 -7.70 -3.75
C GLU A 36 34.96 -6.83 -3.80
N SER A 37 34.84 -5.87 -4.73
CA SER A 37 33.72 -4.93 -4.79
C SER A 37 32.91 -5.07 -6.07
N SER A 38 31.58 -5.20 -5.93
CA SER A 38 30.68 -5.42 -7.05
C SER A 38 30.43 -4.19 -7.93
N TRP A 39 30.68 -2.99 -7.40
CA TRP A 39 30.60 -1.75 -8.19
C TRP A 39 31.60 -0.71 -7.66
N PRO A 40 32.90 -0.86 -7.94
CA PRO A 40 33.94 0.02 -7.42
C PRO A 40 33.76 1.48 -7.85
N THR A 41 34.08 2.43 -6.95
CA THR A 41 34.10 3.88 -7.25
C THR A 41 35.46 4.47 -6.90
N LEU A 42 35.77 5.64 -7.47
CA LEU A 42 36.99 6.37 -7.12
C LEU A 42 37.11 6.64 -5.60
N GLU A 43 36.01 6.96 -4.92
CA GLU A 43 36.00 7.15 -3.46
C GLU A 43 36.30 5.84 -2.71
N GLU A 44 35.69 4.73 -3.10
CA GLU A 44 35.90 3.44 -2.46
C GLU A 44 37.31 2.92 -2.69
N THR A 45 37.82 3.01 -3.92
CA THR A 45 39.20 2.64 -4.24
C THR A 45 40.20 3.47 -3.42
N ALA A 46 39.96 4.78 -3.28
CA ALA A 46 40.80 5.64 -2.44
C ALA A 46 40.81 5.17 -0.98
N LYS A 47 39.63 4.80 -0.44
CA LYS A 47 39.49 4.30 0.92
C LYS A 47 40.17 2.94 1.11
N MET A 48 39.96 2.00 0.18
CA MET A 48 40.50 0.63 0.27
C MET A 48 42.03 0.63 0.30
N PHE A 49 42.67 1.43 -0.55
CA PHE A 49 44.13 1.49 -0.63
C PHE A 49 44.75 2.59 0.23
N SER A 50 43.95 3.31 1.03
CA SER A 50 44.40 4.44 1.86
C SER A 50 45.11 5.55 1.06
N ILE A 51 44.62 5.84 -0.16
CA ILE A 51 45.19 6.83 -1.08
C ILE A 51 44.31 8.09 -1.09
N GLY A 52 44.61 9.00 -0.16
CA GLY A 52 44.11 10.38 -0.15
C GLY A 52 42.65 10.56 -0.62
N SER A 53 42.48 11.21 -1.77
CA SER A 53 41.17 11.58 -2.33
C SER A 53 40.83 10.84 -3.63
N ARG A 54 39.53 10.83 -3.99
CA ARG A 54 39.03 10.35 -5.30
C ARG A 54 39.81 10.89 -6.50
N GLU A 55 40.30 12.13 -6.37
CA GLU A 55 41.02 12.83 -7.43
C GLU A 55 42.39 12.22 -7.67
N ARG A 56 43.05 11.73 -6.62
CA ARG A 56 44.33 11.01 -6.76
C ARG A 56 44.15 9.69 -7.49
N ILE A 57 43.08 8.95 -7.22
CA ILE A 57 42.76 7.72 -7.97
C ILE A 57 42.47 8.05 -9.43
N ARG A 58 41.70 9.11 -9.71
CA ARG A 58 41.43 9.56 -11.08
C ARG A 58 42.72 9.89 -11.84
N GLN A 59 43.61 10.66 -11.21
CA GLN A 59 44.91 11.02 -11.79
C GLN A 59 45.79 9.79 -12.05
N LEU A 60 45.77 8.81 -11.13
CA LEU A 60 46.48 7.54 -11.30
C LEU A 60 45.91 6.76 -12.50
N LEU A 61 44.59 6.58 -12.58
CA LEU A 61 43.94 5.88 -13.69
C LEU A 61 44.26 6.53 -15.03
N ASN A 62 44.20 7.87 -15.10
CA ASN A 62 44.53 8.59 -16.32
C ASN A 62 46.00 8.37 -16.72
N ALA A 63 46.93 8.71 -15.81
CA ALA A 63 48.36 8.71 -16.09
C ALA A 63 48.99 7.31 -16.22
N LYS A 64 48.27 6.23 -15.87
CA LYS A 64 48.79 4.85 -15.91
C LYS A 64 48.02 3.93 -16.84
N PHE A 65 46.83 4.33 -17.28
CA PHE A 65 45.96 3.47 -18.08
C PHE A 65 45.19 4.24 -19.15
N ARG A 66 44.25 5.12 -18.77
CA ARG A 66 43.29 5.73 -19.71
C ARG A 66 43.93 6.57 -20.80
N ASP A 67 45.05 7.24 -20.51
CA ASP A 67 45.73 8.10 -21.49
C ASP A 67 46.51 7.30 -22.55
N TYR A 68 46.65 5.98 -22.37
CA TYR A 68 47.48 5.12 -23.22
C TYR A 68 46.74 3.94 -23.84
N VAL A 69 45.65 3.48 -23.22
CA VAL A 69 44.89 2.31 -23.67
C VAL A 69 44.01 2.65 -24.88
N ASN A 70 43.96 1.73 -25.84
CA ASN A 70 43.06 1.74 -26.97
C ASN A 70 42.18 0.48 -26.97
N ASN A 71 41.14 0.48 -27.81
CA ASN A 71 40.21 -0.65 -27.94
C ASN A 71 40.88 -1.98 -28.35
N ASN A 72 42.00 -1.93 -29.07
CA ASN A 72 42.71 -3.14 -29.52
C ASN A 72 43.60 -3.77 -28.44
N ASP A 73 43.86 -3.09 -27.32
CA ASP A 73 44.80 -3.55 -26.30
C ASP A 73 44.19 -4.62 -25.38
N ILE A 74 42.86 -4.71 -25.33
CA ILE A 74 42.11 -5.71 -24.54
C ILE A 74 41.05 -6.38 -25.44
N PRO A 75 41.47 -7.18 -26.44
CA PRO A 75 40.58 -7.76 -27.45
C PRO A 75 39.50 -8.69 -26.87
N SER A 76 39.68 -9.22 -25.65
CA SER A 76 38.65 -10.02 -24.97
C SER A 76 37.38 -9.21 -24.66
N LEU A 77 37.46 -7.86 -24.61
CA LEU A 77 36.28 -7.01 -24.46
C LEU A 77 35.35 -7.06 -25.67
N ASP A 78 35.87 -7.24 -26.88
CA ASP A 78 35.02 -7.40 -28.07
C ASP A 78 34.18 -8.68 -27.99
N ASN A 79 34.77 -9.76 -27.46
CA ASN A 79 34.04 -11.01 -27.25
C ASN A 79 32.97 -10.85 -26.15
N PHE A 80 33.27 -10.14 -25.07
CA PHE A 80 32.30 -9.80 -24.04
C PHE A 80 31.11 -9.00 -24.61
N VAL A 81 31.39 -7.98 -25.42
CA VAL A 81 30.35 -7.15 -26.06
C VAL A 81 29.54 -7.96 -27.07
N LYS A 82 30.17 -8.85 -27.86
CA LYS A 82 29.46 -9.76 -28.78
C LYS A 82 28.49 -10.68 -28.04
N ILE A 83 28.88 -11.26 -26.91
CA ILE A 83 28.00 -12.10 -26.10
C ILE A 83 26.85 -11.26 -25.53
N LEU A 84 27.15 -10.08 -24.99
CA LEU A 84 26.13 -9.17 -24.48
C LEU A 84 25.09 -8.81 -25.55
N GLN A 85 25.55 -8.52 -26.77
CA GLN A 85 24.72 -8.17 -27.92
C GLN A 85 24.02 -9.37 -28.61
N SER A 86 24.33 -10.60 -28.20
CA SER A 86 23.74 -11.81 -28.80
C SER A 86 22.26 -12.03 -28.44
N LYS A 87 21.76 -11.36 -27.39
CA LYS A 87 20.35 -11.35 -26.99
C LYS A 87 19.81 -9.91 -26.94
N GLU A 88 18.50 -9.77 -27.00
CA GLU A 88 17.83 -8.47 -26.85
C GLU A 88 17.97 -7.91 -25.43
N TYR A 89 17.94 -8.80 -24.44
CA TYR A 89 18.12 -8.49 -23.03
C TYR A 89 18.79 -9.65 -22.30
N TRP A 90 19.24 -9.40 -21.08
CA TRP A 90 19.67 -10.44 -20.15
C TRP A 90 19.17 -10.17 -18.74
N LEU A 91 18.84 -11.22 -18.00
CA LEU A 91 18.96 -11.18 -16.54
C LEU A 91 20.46 -11.11 -16.20
N VAL A 92 20.85 -10.20 -15.31
CA VAL A 92 22.26 -10.03 -14.90
C VAL A 92 22.86 -11.35 -14.43
N SER A 93 22.12 -12.10 -13.61
CA SER A 93 22.55 -13.41 -13.10
C SER A 93 22.74 -14.47 -14.18
N GLU A 94 22.00 -14.38 -15.29
CA GLU A 94 22.16 -15.30 -16.43
C GLU A 94 23.35 -14.90 -17.28
N PHE A 95 23.53 -13.60 -17.53
CA PHE A 95 24.67 -13.08 -18.24
C PHE A 95 25.98 -13.36 -17.51
N GLU A 96 26.02 -13.20 -16.19
CA GLU A 96 27.16 -13.57 -15.36
C GLU A 96 27.51 -15.06 -15.55
N LYS A 97 26.54 -15.96 -15.44
CA LYS A 97 26.75 -17.40 -15.68
C LYS A 97 27.32 -17.68 -17.07
N GLU A 98 26.75 -17.05 -18.10
CA GLU A 98 27.18 -17.20 -19.49
C GLU A 98 28.65 -16.74 -19.67
N ILE A 99 28.98 -15.53 -19.20
CA ILE A 99 30.31 -14.97 -19.35
C ILE A 99 31.35 -15.77 -18.54
N HIS A 100 31.03 -16.21 -17.33
CA HIS A 100 31.93 -17.08 -16.57
C HIS A 100 32.20 -18.42 -17.29
N ALA A 101 31.19 -18.99 -17.97
CA ALA A 101 31.36 -20.23 -18.74
C ALA A 101 32.32 -20.06 -19.91
N THR A 102 32.45 -18.86 -20.47
CA THR A 102 33.42 -18.56 -21.54
C THR A 102 34.87 -18.39 -21.06
N GLY A 103 35.07 -18.20 -19.76
CA GLY A 103 36.39 -17.89 -19.18
C GLY A 103 36.91 -16.49 -19.51
N LEU A 104 36.04 -15.57 -19.96
CA LEU A 104 36.40 -14.16 -20.19
C LEU A 104 36.64 -13.39 -18.89
N ILE A 105 35.92 -13.75 -17.82
CA ILE A 105 36.07 -13.17 -16.47
C ILE A 105 36.13 -14.28 -15.43
N ASP A 106 36.90 -14.05 -14.36
CA ASP A 106 37.00 -14.97 -13.23
C ASP A 106 35.77 -14.90 -12.32
N ARG A 107 35.55 -15.92 -11.47
CA ARG A 107 34.37 -15.99 -10.59
C ARG A 107 34.27 -14.84 -9.58
N ASP A 108 35.40 -14.24 -9.24
CA ASP A 108 35.48 -13.13 -8.30
C ASP A 108 35.39 -11.76 -9.01
N THR A 109 35.28 -11.76 -10.34
CA THR A 109 35.12 -10.55 -11.16
C THR A 109 33.64 -10.15 -11.27
N HIS A 110 33.37 -8.87 -11.05
CA HIS A 110 32.03 -8.32 -11.14
C HIS A 110 31.81 -7.58 -12.46
N ILE A 111 30.71 -7.89 -13.16
CA ILE A 111 30.43 -7.35 -14.50
C ILE A 111 30.38 -5.83 -14.54
N LYS A 112 29.95 -5.15 -13.45
CA LYS A 112 29.89 -3.68 -13.41
C LYS A 112 31.26 -3.03 -13.49
N GLY A 113 32.29 -3.65 -12.93
CA GLY A 113 33.66 -3.18 -13.11
C GLY A 113 34.12 -3.29 -14.56
N ILE A 114 33.70 -4.35 -15.27
CA ILE A 114 33.95 -4.49 -16.71
C ILE A 114 33.22 -3.43 -17.53
N PHE A 115 32.00 -3.02 -17.14
CA PHE A 115 31.33 -1.88 -17.77
C PHE A 115 32.12 -0.58 -17.61
N ASN A 116 32.73 -0.33 -16.44
CA ASN A 116 33.62 0.84 -16.25
C ASN A 116 34.84 0.76 -17.18
N LEU A 117 35.40 -0.43 -17.40
CA LEU A 117 36.54 -0.66 -18.29
C LEU A 117 36.16 -0.39 -19.76
N ILE A 118 35.02 -0.92 -20.20
CA ILE A 118 34.44 -0.71 -21.53
C ILE A 118 34.24 0.79 -21.79
N GLU A 119 33.69 1.52 -20.82
CA GLU A 119 33.46 2.97 -20.92
C GLU A 119 34.77 3.75 -20.99
N ASP A 120 35.74 3.44 -20.13
CA ASP A 120 37.05 4.12 -20.10
C ASP A 120 37.88 3.90 -21.38
N ILE A 121 37.70 2.76 -22.07
CA ILE A 121 38.36 2.44 -23.36
C ILE A 121 37.57 3.01 -24.56
N GLY A 122 36.36 3.53 -24.33
CA GLY A 122 35.51 4.10 -25.38
C GLY A 122 34.79 3.06 -26.24
N ILE A 123 34.59 1.84 -25.74
CA ILE A 123 33.81 0.80 -26.42
C ILE A 123 32.33 1.02 -26.12
N PHE A 124 31.52 1.22 -27.16
CA PHE A 124 30.07 1.34 -26.99
C PHE A 124 29.41 -0.04 -26.95
N CYS A 125 28.95 -0.49 -25.78
CA CYS A 125 28.24 -1.77 -25.63
C CYS A 125 26.75 -1.68 -25.97
N GLY A 126 26.11 -0.51 -25.76
CA GLY A 126 24.70 -0.27 -26.06
C GLY A 126 23.70 -0.76 -25.00
N PHE A 127 24.17 -1.25 -23.84
CA PHE A 127 23.34 -1.80 -22.77
C PHE A 127 23.52 -1.05 -21.45
N GLU A 128 22.45 -1.00 -20.67
CA GLU A 128 22.46 -0.50 -19.30
C GLU A 128 21.74 -1.45 -18.35
N ILE A 129 21.95 -1.27 -17.04
CA ILE A 129 21.32 -2.09 -16.00
C ILE A 129 20.09 -1.38 -15.45
N TYR A 130 18.96 -2.08 -15.46
CA TYR A 130 17.66 -1.63 -14.96
C TYR A 130 17.13 -2.63 -13.92
N ASN A 131 16.23 -2.18 -13.05
CA ASN A 131 15.42 -3.09 -12.23
C ASN A 131 14.15 -3.52 -12.99
N SER A 132 13.31 -4.37 -12.38
CA SER A 132 12.03 -4.83 -12.96
C SER A 132 11.02 -3.70 -13.22
N ASP A 133 11.17 -2.54 -12.58
CA ASP A 133 10.41 -1.32 -12.84
C ASP A 133 11.02 -0.42 -13.93
N LEU A 134 12.08 -0.89 -14.61
CA LEU A 134 12.82 -0.16 -15.64
C LEU A 134 13.45 1.15 -15.15
N LYS A 135 13.68 1.26 -13.83
CA LYS A 135 14.50 2.33 -13.26
C LYS A 135 15.96 1.93 -13.40
N ARG A 136 16.77 2.86 -13.94
CA ARG A 136 18.23 2.68 -14.06
C ARG A 136 18.81 2.35 -12.70
N SER A 137 19.58 1.27 -12.62
CA SER A 137 20.18 0.83 -11.36
C SER A 137 21.22 1.85 -10.88
N THR A 138 21.13 2.18 -9.59
CA THR A 138 22.16 2.89 -8.85
C THR A 138 23.03 1.89 -8.10
N ARG A 139 24.18 2.33 -7.59
CA ARG A 139 25.07 1.50 -6.78
C ARG A 139 24.37 0.86 -5.57
N ASN A 140 23.50 1.60 -4.91
CA ASN A 140 22.74 1.10 -3.74
C ASN A 140 21.67 0.08 -4.16
N SER A 141 21.02 0.27 -5.31
CA SER A 141 19.98 -0.66 -5.76
C SER A 141 20.53 -1.94 -6.36
N TYR A 142 21.73 -1.91 -6.96
CA TYR A 142 22.35 -3.08 -7.58
C TYR A 142 22.80 -4.13 -6.56
N THR A 143 23.33 -3.71 -5.41
CA THR A 143 23.75 -4.61 -4.33
C THR A 143 22.57 -5.21 -3.56
N ALA A 144 21.43 -4.51 -3.53
CA ALA A 144 20.23 -4.94 -2.82
C ALA A 144 19.30 -5.82 -3.67
N ASN A 145 19.34 -5.69 -4.99
CA ASN A 145 18.34 -6.30 -5.88
C ASN A 145 18.93 -7.44 -6.71
N ARG A 146 18.54 -8.68 -6.39
CA ARG A 146 19.05 -9.89 -7.07
C ARG A 146 18.62 -10.02 -8.53
N ASN A 147 17.55 -9.33 -8.94
CA ASN A 147 16.93 -9.52 -10.26
C ASN A 147 17.04 -8.24 -11.09
N SER A 148 18.27 -7.91 -11.47
CA SER A 148 18.58 -6.79 -12.37
C SER A 148 18.64 -7.24 -13.84
N PHE A 149 18.35 -6.34 -14.75
CA PHE A 149 18.25 -6.59 -16.19
C PHE A 149 19.25 -5.76 -16.97
N LEU A 150 19.94 -6.36 -17.92
CA LEU A 150 20.70 -5.68 -18.97
C LEU A 150 19.78 -5.49 -20.17
N ILE A 151 19.48 -4.23 -20.51
CA ILE A 151 18.57 -3.89 -21.62
C ILE A 151 19.26 -2.88 -22.53
N LYS A 152 19.03 -3.02 -23.85
CA LYS A 152 19.51 -2.06 -24.85
C LYS A 152 18.95 -0.67 -24.59
N VAL A 153 19.82 0.33 -24.58
CA VAL A 153 19.45 1.73 -24.32
C VAL A 153 18.48 2.26 -25.38
N VAL A 154 18.60 1.78 -26.62
CA VAL A 154 17.73 2.19 -27.74
C VAL A 154 16.29 1.71 -27.57
N ASP A 155 16.07 0.60 -26.88
CA ASP A 155 14.75 -0.05 -26.77
C ASP A 155 13.98 0.40 -25.52
N ILE A 156 14.66 1.01 -24.53
CA ILE A 156 14.10 1.30 -23.21
C ILE A 156 12.78 2.09 -23.25
N LYS A 157 12.65 3.05 -24.18
CA LYS A 157 11.43 3.86 -24.31
C LYS A 157 10.23 3.01 -24.72
N GLU A 158 10.43 2.09 -25.66
CA GLU A 158 9.36 1.20 -26.11
C GLU A 158 9.04 0.17 -25.04
N VAL A 159 10.06 -0.42 -24.40
CA VAL A 159 9.87 -1.39 -23.30
C VAL A 159 9.09 -0.75 -22.13
N ILE A 160 9.37 0.51 -21.77
CA ILE A 160 8.60 1.24 -20.75
C ILE A 160 7.13 1.40 -21.17
N LYS A 161 6.88 1.75 -22.43
CA LYS A 161 5.52 1.91 -22.97
C LYS A 161 4.75 0.59 -22.93
N LEU A 162 5.38 -0.51 -23.36
CA LEU A 162 4.78 -1.85 -23.35
C LEU A 162 4.55 -2.37 -21.93
N LEU A 163 5.51 -2.18 -21.01
CA LEU A 163 5.32 -2.53 -19.60
C LEU A 163 4.18 -1.73 -18.97
N ASN A 164 4.04 -0.45 -19.30
CA ASN A 164 2.91 0.37 -18.83
C ASN A 164 1.57 -0.11 -19.40
N LYS A 165 1.53 -0.61 -20.64
CA LYS A 165 0.34 -1.23 -21.23
C LYS A 165 -0.05 -2.50 -20.45
N ALA A 166 0.92 -3.36 -20.14
CA ALA A 166 0.72 -4.53 -19.27
C ALA A 166 0.27 -4.13 -17.85
N LYS A 167 0.92 -3.16 -17.20
CA LYS A 167 0.48 -2.61 -15.91
C LYS A 167 -0.96 -2.08 -15.96
N GLY A 168 -1.36 -1.44 -17.06
CA GLY A 168 -2.73 -0.98 -17.30
C GLY A 168 -3.74 -2.13 -17.30
N LEU A 169 -3.43 -3.23 -18.00
CA LEU A 169 -4.26 -4.43 -18.02
C LEU A 169 -4.39 -5.05 -16.62
N GLY A 170 -3.28 -5.15 -15.88
CA GLY A 170 -3.22 -5.68 -14.52
C GLY A 170 -3.90 -4.84 -13.42
N ARG A 171 -4.40 -3.64 -13.72
CA ARG A 171 -5.22 -2.84 -12.77
C ARG A 171 -6.69 -3.29 -12.75
N CYS A 172 -7.16 -3.90 -13.83
CA CYS A 172 -8.57 -4.31 -13.98
C CYS A 172 -8.89 -5.63 -13.28
N GLY A 173 -7.91 -6.29 -12.65
CA GLY A 173 -8.07 -7.57 -11.96
C GLY A 173 -6.87 -8.48 -12.24
N VAL A 174 -7.11 -9.79 -12.32
CA VAL A 174 -6.11 -10.74 -12.85
C VAL A 174 -6.06 -10.61 -14.36
N ALA A 175 -4.87 -10.35 -14.90
CA ALA A 175 -4.62 -10.12 -16.31
C ALA A 175 -3.91 -11.32 -16.95
N ASN A 176 -4.19 -11.57 -18.23
CA ASN A 176 -3.43 -12.52 -19.05
C ASN A 176 -2.54 -11.74 -20.03
N LEU A 177 -1.22 -11.97 -19.99
CA LEU A 177 -0.28 -11.26 -20.85
C LEU A 177 -0.44 -11.65 -22.33
N ASN A 178 -0.92 -12.86 -22.62
CA ASN A 178 -1.13 -13.36 -23.99
C ASN A 178 -2.11 -12.46 -24.77
N PHE A 179 -3.01 -11.75 -24.09
CA PHE A 179 -3.90 -10.77 -24.75
C PHE A 179 -3.17 -9.57 -25.36
N LEU A 180 -1.91 -9.36 -24.99
CA LEU A 180 -1.03 -8.33 -25.53
C LEU A 180 0.04 -8.92 -26.47
N GLU A 181 -0.04 -10.20 -26.85
CA GLU A 181 1.02 -10.86 -27.63
C GLU A 181 1.37 -10.11 -28.92
N ASP A 182 0.37 -9.71 -29.70
CA ASP A 182 0.55 -8.92 -30.93
C ASP A 182 1.15 -7.53 -30.67
N ASP A 183 0.77 -6.91 -29.56
CA ASP A 183 1.26 -5.58 -29.16
C ASP A 183 2.72 -5.63 -28.66
N LEU A 184 3.06 -6.70 -27.96
CA LEU A 184 4.38 -6.89 -27.34
C LEU A 184 5.41 -7.37 -28.36
N GLY A 185 4.99 -8.21 -29.32
CA GLY A 185 5.85 -8.79 -30.35
C GLY A 185 7.12 -9.40 -29.75
N ASN A 186 8.29 -9.00 -30.27
CA ASN A 186 9.59 -9.52 -29.81
C ASN A 186 9.88 -9.25 -28.33
N TYR A 187 9.25 -8.22 -27.74
CA TYR A 187 9.46 -7.88 -26.33
C TYR A 187 8.62 -8.71 -25.36
N TYR A 188 7.77 -9.63 -25.84
CA TYR A 188 6.90 -10.44 -24.99
C TYR A 188 7.65 -11.10 -23.82
N GLN A 189 8.75 -11.79 -24.13
CA GLN A 189 9.55 -12.50 -23.14
C GLN A 189 10.23 -11.56 -22.14
N LEU A 190 10.71 -10.39 -22.60
CA LEU A 190 11.26 -9.37 -21.70
C LEU A 190 10.19 -8.84 -20.76
N ILE A 191 9.01 -8.49 -21.26
CA ILE A 191 7.91 -7.97 -20.44
C ILE A 191 7.45 -9.01 -19.43
N TRP A 192 7.29 -10.28 -19.84
CA TRP A 192 6.97 -11.36 -18.91
C TRP A 192 8.04 -11.50 -17.82
N SER A 193 9.33 -11.51 -18.20
CA SER A 193 10.43 -11.62 -17.24
C SER A 193 10.46 -10.45 -16.25
N LEU A 194 10.17 -9.22 -16.70
CA LEU A 194 10.04 -8.04 -15.84
C LEU A 194 8.88 -8.18 -14.84
N ILE A 195 7.74 -8.74 -15.28
CA ILE A 195 6.57 -8.98 -14.42
C ILE A 195 6.86 -10.07 -13.40
N ASP A 196 7.40 -11.21 -13.83
CA ASP A 196 7.79 -12.35 -12.98
C ASP A 196 8.80 -11.95 -11.90
N ASN A 197 9.75 -11.08 -12.24
CA ASN A 197 10.78 -10.59 -11.32
C ASN A 197 10.37 -9.30 -10.57
N SER A 198 9.11 -8.90 -10.62
CA SER A 198 8.60 -7.79 -9.82
C SER A 198 8.32 -8.25 -8.38
N PRO A 199 8.80 -7.54 -7.35
CA PRO A 199 8.52 -7.92 -5.95
C PRO A 199 7.06 -7.72 -5.54
N ALA A 200 6.27 -7.01 -6.35
CA ALA A 200 4.87 -6.69 -6.10
C ALA A 200 3.93 -7.38 -7.11
N SER A 201 4.38 -8.45 -7.77
CA SER A 201 3.53 -9.23 -8.66
C SER A 201 3.16 -10.57 -8.04
N TRP A 202 1.91 -10.96 -8.28
CA TRP A 202 1.49 -12.34 -8.22
C TRP A 202 1.46 -12.87 -9.66
N ILE A 203 1.93 -14.10 -9.87
CA ILE A 203 1.95 -14.73 -11.19
C ILE A 203 1.41 -16.17 -11.14
N LYS A 204 0.87 -16.63 -12.26
CA LYS A 204 0.49 -18.02 -12.48
C LYS A 204 0.62 -18.37 -13.96
N ILE A 205 1.23 -19.52 -14.23
CA ILE A 205 1.23 -20.12 -15.55
C ILE A 205 0.18 -21.24 -15.53
N ASP A 206 -0.81 -21.17 -16.41
CA ASP A 206 -1.79 -22.22 -16.62
C ASP A 206 -1.76 -22.65 -18.09
N ARG A 207 -1.21 -23.84 -18.36
CA ARG A 207 -0.89 -24.31 -19.71
C ARG A 207 0.05 -23.32 -20.42
N ASP A 208 -0.47 -22.60 -21.42
CA ASP A 208 0.26 -21.60 -22.21
C ASP A 208 -0.11 -20.15 -21.82
N ASP A 209 -1.03 -19.96 -20.85
CA ASP A 209 -1.49 -18.65 -20.43
C ASP A 209 -0.65 -18.07 -19.28
N HIS A 210 -0.20 -16.83 -19.46
CA HIS A 210 0.63 -16.10 -18.50
C HIS A 210 -0.22 -15.11 -17.69
N TRP A 211 -0.70 -15.55 -16.54
CA TRP A 211 -1.55 -14.75 -15.65
C TRP A 211 -0.72 -13.96 -14.64
N TYR A 212 -1.13 -12.72 -14.37
CA TYR A 212 -0.47 -11.87 -13.38
C TYR A 212 -1.41 -10.82 -12.74
N VAL A 213 -1.00 -10.34 -11.57
CA VAL A 213 -1.58 -9.19 -10.87
C VAL A 213 -0.45 -8.35 -10.29
N PHE A 214 -0.56 -7.02 -10.37
CA PHE A 214 0.26 -6.14 -9.55
C PHE A 214 -0.47 -5.83 -8.23
N GLU A 215 0.11 -6.26 -7.12
CA GLU A 215 -0.44 -6.18 -5.77
C GLU A 215 -0.35 -4.76 -5.17
N ASN A 216 -0.98 -3.80 -5.82
CA ASN A 216 -1.08 -2.42 -5.36
C ASN A 216 -2.54 -2.01 -5.09
N ARG A 217 -2.74 -0.90 -4.37
CA ARG A 217 -4.07 -0.37 -4.03
C ARG A 217 -4.92 0.01 -5.25
N GLU A 218 -4.33 0.09 -6.44
CA GLU A 218 -5.05 0.43 -7.67
C GLU A 218 -5.73 -0.80 -8.32
N ASN A 219 -5.48 -2.01 -7.82
CA ASN A 219 -6.09 -3.22 -8.38
C ASN A 219 -7.58 -3.36 -8.01
N THR A 220 -8.40 -3.71 -9.00
CA THR A 220 -9.86 -3.84 -8.85
C THR A 220 -10.29 -4.90 -7.82
N LEU A 221 -9.62 -6.04 -7.77
CA LEU A 221 -9.97 -7.11 -6.82
C LEU A 221 -9.59 -6.74 -5.38
N VAL A 222 -8.49 -6.00 -5.20
CA VAL A 222 -8.16 -5.42 -3.88
C VAL A 222 -9.27 -4.48 -3.45
N ASN A 223 -9.69 -3.52 -4.30
CA ASN A 223 -10.81 -2.62 -4.00
C ASN A 223 -12.13 -3.34 -3.67
N TYR A 224 -12.41 -4.49 -4.31
CA TYR A 224 -13.56 -5.32 -3.95
C TYR A 224 -13.40 -5.93 -2.55
N SER A 225 -12.19 -6.36 -2.21
CA SER A 225 -11.84 -6.94 -0.91
C SER A 225 -11.99 -5.94 0.22
N GLU A 226 -11.53 -4.70 0.02
CA GLU A 226 -11.69 -3.62 0.99
C GLU A 226 -13.15 -3.38 1.39
N LYS A 227 -14.10 -3.60 0.45
CA LYS A 227 -15.55 -3.48 0.70
C LYS A 227 -16.14 -4.73 1.33
N VAL A 228 -15.79 -5.90 0.81
CA VAL A 228 -16.29 -7.19 1.30
C VAL A 228 -15.94 -7.39 2.76
N PHE A 229 -14.66 -7.25 3.11
CA PHE A 229 -14.16 -7.53 4.47
C PHE A 229 -14.43 -6.42 5.48
N LEU A 230 -15.04 -5.31 5.03
CA LEU A 230 -15.73 -4.40 5.95
C LEU A 230 -16.99 -5.04 6.54
N VAL A 231 -17.68 -5.88 5.75
CA VAL A 231 -18.98 -6.47 6.08
C VAL A 231 -18.85 -7.85 6.73
N ILE A 232 -17.83 -8.62 6.36
CA ILE A 232 -17.58 -9.98 6.86
C ILE A 232 -16.18 -10.13 7.44
N ASP A 233 -15.97 -11.14 8.27
CA ASP A 233 -14.64 -11.44 8.83
C ASP A 233 -13.84 -12.42 7.96
N SER A 234 -14.51 -13.45 7.44
CA SER A 234 -13.91 -14.47 6.59
C SER A 234 -14.86 -14.93 5.48
N CYS A 235 -14.31 -15.55 4.44
CA CYS A 235 -15.08 -16.11 3.33
C CYS A 235 -14.38 -17.34 2.73
N ASP A 236 -15.19 -18.26 2.19
CA ASP A 236 -14.69 -19.34 1.34
C ASP A 236 -14.06 -18.76 0.04
N PRO A 237 -12.84 -19.21 -0.35
CA PRO A 237 -12.16 -18.72 -1.55
C PRO A 237 -12.95 -18.91 -2.85
N SER A 238 -13.60 -20.06 -3.04
CA SER A 238 -14.32 -20.40 -4.27
C SER A 238 -15.59 -19.56 -4.44
N ILE A 239 -16.29 -19.31 -3.33
CA ILE A 239 -17.43 -18.37 -3.30
C ILE A 239 -16.96 -16.97 -3.65
N LEU A 240 -15.88 -16.49 -3.01
CA LEU A 240 -15.34 -15.15 -3.24
C LEU A 240 -14.89 -14.97 -4.71
N ALA A 241 -14.21 -15.95 -5.28
CA ALA A 241 -13.77 -15.95 -6.68
C ALA A 241 -14.94 -15.87 -7.66
N THR A 242 -16.01 -16.63 -7.39
CA THR A 242 -17.23 -16.62 -8.21
C THR A 242 -17.90 -15.24 -8.21
N ILE A 243 -17.98 -14.62 -7.03
CA ILE A 243 -18.55 -13.27 -6.87
C ILE A 243 -17.69 -12.25 -7.59
N TYR A 244 -16.36 -12.34 -7.46
CA TYR A 244 -15.45 -11.40 -8.12
C TYR A 244 -15.49 -11.51 -9.64
N LYS A 245 -15.58 -12.73 -10.19
CA LYS A 245 -15.81 -12.92 -11.63
C LYS A 245 -17.11 -12.24 -12.08
N ASN A 246 -18.19 -12.43 -11.33
CA ASN A 246 -19.48 -11.83 -11.65
C ASN A 246 -19.42 -10.30 -11.54
N ALA A 247 -18.79 -9.75 -10.51
CA ALA A 247 -18.59 -8.31 -10.34
C ALA A 247 -17.69 -7.69 -11.44
N LEU A 248 -16.67 -8.42 -11.88
CA LEU A 248 -15.85 -8.02 -13.03
C LEU A 248 -16.68 -7.95 -14.31
N SER A 249 -17.56 -8.93 -14.57
CA SER A 249 -18.40 -8.98 -15.78
C SER A 249 -19.30 -7.76 -16.01
N GLY A 250 -19.60 -7.00 -14.95
CA GLY A 250 -20.38 -5.76 -15.04
C GLY A 250 -19.59 -4.53 -15.47
N ARG A 251 -18.26 -4.65 -15.60
CA ARG A 251 -17.41 -3.56 -16.09
C ARG A 251 -17.26 -3.66 -17.61
N GLN A 252 -17.10 -2.51 -18.25
CA GLN A 252 -16.69 -2.48 -19.64
C GLN A 252 -15.18 -2.70 -19.70
N HIS A 253 -14.75 -3.77 -20.36
CA HIS A 253 -13.34 -4.10 -20.55
C HIS A 253 -13.14 -4.70 -21.95
N GLU A 254 -11.96 -4.44 -22.52
CA GLU A 254 -11.61 -4.87 -23.88
C GLU A 254 -11.30 -6.37 -23.95
N TYR A 255 -10.80 -6.94 -22.85
CA TYR A 255 -10.31 -8.31 -22.81
C TYR A 255 -11.22 -9.25 -22.00
N PRO A 256 -11.16 -10.57 -22.27
CA PRO A 256 -11.87 -11.56 -21.46
C PRO A 256 -11.50 -11.49 -19.99
N TYR A 257 -12.50 -11.69 -19.12
CA TYR A 257 -12.26 -11.78 -17.68
C TYR A 257 -11.64 -13.13 -17.29
N PRO A 258 -10.81 -13.16 -16.24
CA PRO A 258 -10.17 -14.38 -15.77
C PRO A 258 -11.19 -15.46 -15.37
N PRO A 259 -10.88 -16.75 -15.60
CA PRO A 259 -11.65 -17.87 -15.07
C PRO A 259 -11.78 -17.84 -13.54
N VAL A 260 -12.78 -18.54 -12.98
CA VAL A 260 -13.00 -18.52 -11.52
C VAL A 260 -11.80 -19.12 -10.79
N GLU A 261 -11.26 -20.18 -11.37
CA GLU A 261 -10.13 -20.96 -10.87
C GLU A 261 -8.88 -20.08 -10.73
N ILE A 262 -8.62 -19.23 -11.74
CA ILE A 262 -7.49 -18.29 -11.73
C ILE A 262 -7.68 -17.19 -10.66
N ILE A 263 -8.90 -16.67 -10.50
CA ILE A 263 -9.20 -15.69 -9.44
C ILE A 263 -9.02 -16.34 -8.07
N GLU A 264 -9.49 -17.57 -7.89
CA GLU A 264 -9.36 -18.31 -6.64
C GLU A 264 -7.90 -18.53 -6.26
N ASP A 265 -7.06 -18.93 -7.21
CA ASP A 265 -5.62 -19.11 -6.99
C ASP A 265 -4.93 -17.79 -6.61
N TYR A 266 -5.31 -16.69 -7.25
CA TYR A 266 -4.85 -15.36 -6.84
C TYR A 266 -5.26 -15.05 -5.40
N LEU A 267 -6.53 -15.22 -5.05
CA LEU A 267 -7.03 -14.94 -3.69
C LEU A 267 -6.32 -15.79 -2.63
N LYS A 268 -5.98 -17.05 -2.95
CA LYS A 268 -5.26 -17.97 -2.05
C LYS A 268 -3.77 -17.64 -1.91
N GLY A 269 -3.16 -17.05 -2.94
CA GLY A 269 -1.71 -16.78 -3.01
C GLY A 269 -1.32 -15.30 -2.86
N SER A 270 -2.29 -14.40 -2.75
CA SER A 270 -2.07 -12.96 -2.65
C SER A 270 -1.55 -12.55 -1.27
N ALA A 271 -0.67 -11.55 -1.22
CA ALA A 271 -0.13 -11.01 0.03
C ALA A 271 -1.19 -10.29 0.89
N TYR A 272 -2.35 -9.94 0.33
CA TYR A 272 -3.45 -9.28 1.05
C TYR A 272 -4.35 -10.23 1.82
N PHE A 273 -4.13 -11.55 1.72
CA PHE A 273 -4.98 -12.54 2.34
C PHE A 273 -4.21 -13.49 3.24
N VAL A 274 -4.83 -13.85 4.36
CA VAL A 274 -4.40 -14.99 5.17
C VAL A 274 -5.34 -16.14 4.86
N ASN A 275 -4.77 -17.19 4.28
CA ASN A 275 -5.46 -18.41 3.92
C ASN A 275 -5.28 -19.47 5.03
N THR A 276 -6.38 -19.88 5.65
CA THR A 276 -6.40 -20.90 6.72
C THR A 276 -6.70 -22.31 6.20
N GLY A 277 -6.83 -22.48 4.88
CA GLY A 277 -7.20 -23.71 4.21
C GLY A 277 -8.67 -23.71 3.76
N SER A 278 -9.59 -23.50 4.70
CA SER A 278 -11.04 -23.44 4.42
C SER A 278 -11.56 -22.02 4.21
N GLU A 279 -10.90 -21.01 4.77
CA GLU A 279 -11.36 -19.62 4.72
C GLU A 279 -10.22 -18.63 4.45
N LEU A 280 -10.57 -17.53 3.79
CA LEU A 280 -9.73 -16.35 3.61
C LEU A 280 -10.14 -15.24 4.56
N THR A 281 -9.14 -14.56 5.11
CA THR A 281 -9.30 -13.26 5.79
C THR A 281 -8.45 -12.21 5.08
N PHE A 282 -8.90 -10.97 5.06
CA PHE A 282 -8.22 -9.86 4.38
C PHE A 282 -7.41 -9.03 5.38
N THR A 283 -6.17 -8.71 5.03
CA THR A 283 -5.23 -7.96 5.88
C THR A 283 -5.06 -6.50 5.45
N GLY A 284 -5.66 -6.10 4.33
CA GLY A 284 -5.62 -4.73 3.83
C GLY A 284 -6.55 -3.76 4.58
N GLU A 285 -6.43 -2.48 4.26
CA GLU A 285 -7.31 -1.44 4.80
C GLU A 285 -8.72 -1.56 4.19
N THR A 286 -9.77 -1.46 5.02
CA THR A 286 -11.16 -1.44 4.52
C THR A 286 -11.57 -0.04 4.06
N THR A 287 -12.49 0.04 3.10
CA THR A 287 -12.96 1.31 2.52
C THR A 287 -14.42 1.61 2.84
N LYS A 288 -14.88 2.83 2.55
CA LYS A 288 -16.27 3.24 2.81
C LYS A 288 -17.23 2.63 1.79
N LEU A 289 -18.42 2.27 2.27
CA LEU A 289 -19.54 1.87 1.43
C LEU A 289 -20.31 3.09 0.91
N THR A 290 -20.80 2.99 -0.31
CA THR A 290 -21.77 3.93 -0.87
C THR A 290 -23.13 3.76 -0.20
N ASP A 291 -24.02 4.77 -0.31
CA ASP A 291 -25.31 4.71 0.36
C ASP A 291 -26.20 3.57 -0.16
N ILE A 292 -26.16 3.28 -1.46
CA ILE A 292 -26.87 2.13 -2.04
C ILE A 292 -26.32 0.78 -1.53
N GLU A 293 -25.01 0.67 -1.31
CA GLU A 293 -24.39 -0.53 -0.74
C GLU A 293 -24.79 -0.70 0.73
N LYS A 294 -24.86 0.39 1.51
CA LYS A 294 -25.35 0.35 2.90
C LYS A 294 -26.81 -0.09 2.95
N ASP A 295 -27.70 0.56 2.19
CA ASP A 295 -29.12 0.19 2.14
C ASP A 295 -29.31 -1.27 1.74
N LEU A 296 -28.52 -1.77 0.79
CA LEU A 296 -28.53 -3.16 0.37
C LEU A 296 -28.10 -4.12 1.49
N ILE A 297 -27.03 -3.81 2.23
CA ILE A 297 -26.57 -4.63 3.36
C ILE A 297 -27.63 -4.63 4.48
N LEU A 298 -28.20 -3.46 4.81
CA LEU A 298 -29.27 -3.34 5.80
C LEU A 298 -30.49 -4.19 5.42
N PHE A 299 -30.80 -4.27 4.12
CA PHE A 299 -31.91 -5.05 3.60
C PHE A 299 -31.66 -6.57 3.68
N PHE A 300 -30.46 -7.04 3.37
CA PHE A 300 -30.06 -8.44 3.58
C PHE A 300 -29.92 -8.79 5.06
N GLY A 301 -29.63 -7.82 5.94
CA GLY A 301 -29.60 -8.07 7.39
C GLY A 301 -30.96 -8.46 7.98
N LEU A 302 -32.03 -8.09 7.29
CA LEU A 302 -33.41 -8.44 7.67
C LEU A 302 -33.94 -9.66 6.90
N ASN A 303 -33.28 -10.07 5.82
CA ASN A 303 -33.74 -11.11 4.89
C ASN A 303 -32.56 -11.95 4.36
N THR A 304 -32.58 -13.26 4.57
CA THR A 304 -31.45 -14.14 4.24
C THR A 304 -31.24 -14.40 2.75
N THR A 305 -32.31 -14.60 1.98
CA THR A 305 -32.25 -14.88 0.52
C THR A 305 -33.45 -14.28 -0.20
N LEU A 306 -33.25 -13.67 -1.38
CA LEU A 306 -34.29 -12.88 -2.05
C LEU A 306 -34.28 -13.00 -3.57
N SER A 307 -35.41 -12.67 -4.20
CA SER A 307 -35.52 -12.49 -5.66
C SER A 307 -35.06 -11.09 -6.09
N PHE A 308 -34.59 -10.97 -7.34
CA PHE A 308 -34.22 -9.67 -7.93
C PHE A 308 -35.37 -8.65 -7.85
N SER A 309 -36.61 -9.07 -8.12
CA SER A 309 -37.78 -8.19 -8.10
C SER A 309 -38.01 -7.52 -6.74
N THR A 310 -37.70 -8.23 -5.65
CA THR A 310 -37.87 -7.72 -4.28
C THR A 310 -36.79 -6.68 -3.97
N LEU A 311 -35.54 -6.95 -4.36
CA LEU A 311 -34.42 -6.04 -4.21
C LEU A 311 -34.58 -4.77 -5.06
N ASP A 312 -34.95 -4.92 -6.33
CA ASP A 312 -35.16 -3.82 -7.27
C ASP A 312 -36.26 -2.88 -6.78
N LYS A 313 -37.37 -3.43 -6.29
CA LYS A 313 -38.47 -2.65 -5.71
C LYS A 313 -37.99 -1.86 -4.49
N HIS A 314 -37.31 -2.50 -3.54
CA HIS A 314 -36.83 -1.84 -2.32
C HIS A 314 -35.88 -0.67 -2.63
N LEU A 315 -34.90 -0.89 -3.51
CA LEU A 315 -33.93 0.14 -3.86
C LEU A 315 -34.53 1.25 -4.74
N THR A 316 -35.53 0.93 -5.56
CA THR A 316 -36.28 1.94 -6.33
C THR A 316 -37.10 2.83 -5.39
N GLU A 317 -37.74 2.26 -4.36
CA GLU A 317 -38.49 3.02 -3.33
C GLU A 317 -37.59 3.95 -2.51
N LYS A 318 -36.30 3.60 -2.35
CA LYS A 318 -35.26 4.45 -1.76
C LYS A 318 -34.76 5.57 -2.68
N GLY A 319 -35.20 5.60 -3.94
CA GLY A 319 -34.89 6.67 -4.90
C GLY A 319 -33.69 6.38 -5.81
N TYR A 320 -33.15 5.16 -5.83
CA TYR A 320 -32.03 4.81 -6.70
C TYR A 320 -32.48 4.54 -8.14
N GLY A 321 -31.68 4.99 -9.12
CA GLY A 321 -31.93 4.71 -10.53
C GLY A 321 -31.59 3.27 -10.92
N LYS A 322 -32.33 2.70 -11.87
CA LYS A 322 -32.12 1.33 -12.38
C LYS A 322 -30.66 0.96 -12.72
N PRO A 323 -29.84 1.83 -13.34
CA PRO A 323 -28.44 1.50 -13.60
C PRO A 323 -27.63 1.30 -12.31
N HIS A 324 -27.87 2.10 -11.29
CA HIS A 324 -27.21 1.99 -9.99
C HIS A 324 -27.65 0.73 -9.25
N ILE A 325 -28.95 0.41 -9.30
CA ILE A 325 -29.51 -0.82 -8.71
C ILE A 325 -28.88 -2.05 -9.36
N SER A 326 -28.88 -2.12 -10.69
CA SER A 326 -28.29 -3.26 -11.41
C SER A 326 -26.80 -3.44 -11.06
N LYS A 327 -26.05 -2.34 -10.96
CA LYS A 327 -24.64 -2.37 -10.56
C LYS A 327 -24.44 -2.84 -9.11
N ALA A 328 -25.27 -2.34 -8.18
CA ALA A 328 -25.19 -2.67 -6.76
C ALA A 328 -25.73 -4.08 -6.43
N THR A 329 -26.39 -4.75 -7.37
CA THR A 329 -26.96 -6.10 -7.20
C THR A 329 -26.26 -7.11 -8.10
N ASN A 330 -26.57 -7.10 -9.39
CA ASN A 330 -26.13 -8.10 -10.37
C ASN A 330 -24.61 -8.17 -10.55
N TYR A 331 -23.91 -7.06 -10.31
CA TYR A 331 -22.47 -6.92 -10.51
C TYR A 331 -21.75 -6.46 -9.25
N SER A 332 -22.34 -6.73 -8.09
CA SER A 332 -21.80 -6.31 -6.80
C SER A 332 -20.78 -7.31 -6.28
N PRO A 333 -19.66 -6.85 -5.70
CA PRO A 333 -18.75 -7.73 -4.97
C PRO A 333 -19.32 -8.19 -3.62
N LEU A 334 -20.45 -7.61 -3.17
CA LEU A 334 -21.09 -7.93 -1.88
C LEU A 334 -22.22 -8.96 -1.99
N VAL A 335 -22.68 -9.26 -3.21
CA VAL A 335 -23.89 -10.06 -3.44
C VAL A 335 -23.53 -11.32 -4.20
N PHE A 336 -23.88 -12.46 -3.61
CA PHE A 336 -23.87 -13.74 -4.30
C PHE A 336 -25.16 -13.91 -5.08
N VAL A 337 -25.03 -14.21 -6.38
CA VAL A 337 -26.15 -14.45 -7.30
C VAL A 337 -26.15 -15.91 -7.71
N ASP A 338 -27.01 -16.71 -7.09
CA ASP A 338 -27.21 -18.11 -7.47
C ASP A 338 -28.07 -18.18 -8.75
N LYS A 339 -27.50 -18.78 -9.79
CA LYS A 339 -28.14 -18.98 -11.11
C LYS A 339 -28.55 -20.43 -11.37
N SER A 340 -28.40 -21.32 -10.38
CA SER A 340 -28.67 -22.76 -10.50
C SER A 340 -30.10 -23.10 -10.91
N GLN A 341 -31.07 -22.25 -10.54
CA GLN A 341 -32.50 -22.41 -10.84
C GLN A 341 -32.91 -21.88 -12.23
N GLY A 342 -31.95 -21.56 -13.10
CA GLY A 342 -32.18 -21.11 -14.48
C GLY A 342 -32.28 -19.59 -14.65
N LEU A 343 -32.34 -19.15 -15.92
CA LEU A 343 -32.17 -17.74 -16.36
C LEU A 343 -33.13 -16.70 -15.74
N LYS A 344 -34.23 -17.14 -15.11
CA LYS A 344 -35.28 -16.26 -14.57
C LYS A 344 -35.48 -16.36 -13.07
N HIS A 345 -34.80 -17.29 -12.39
CA HIS A 345 -35.01 -17.58 -10.97
C HIS A 345 -33.72 -17.41 -10.17
N HIS A 346 -33.02 -16.29 -10.38
CA HIS A 346 -31.81 -16.01 -9.62
C HIS A 346 -32.14 -15.69 -8.15
N VAL A 347 -31.41 -16.30 -7.23
CA VAL A 347 -31.49 -16.02 -5.80
C VAL A 347 -30.30 -15.17 -5.41
N TYR A 348 -30.58 -14.09 -4.69
CA TYR A 348 -29.58 -13.12 -4.23
C TYR A 348 -29.41 -13.29 -2.74
N SER A 349 -28.15 -13.30 -2.30
CA SER A 349 -27.77 -13.38 -0.89
C SER A 349 -26.53 -12.54 -0.64
N LEU A 350 -26.32 -12.10 0.60
CA LEU A 350 -25.09 -11.41 0.96
C LEU A 350 -23.92 -12.39 1.00
N ILE A 351 -22.73 -11.90 0.65
CA ILE A 351 -21.50 -12.65 0.87
C ILE A 351 -21.27 -12.92 2.36
N GLY A 352 -21.02 -14.18 2.71
CA GLY A 352 -20.62 -14.61 4.06
C GLY A 352 -21.61 -14.27 5.17
N GLN A 353 -21.20 -14.51 6.42
CA GLN A 353 -21.93 -14.06 7.60
C GLN A 353 -21.50 -12.63 7.95
N MET A 354 -22.48 -11.74 8.11
CA MET A 354 -22.19 -10.38 8.54
C MET A 354 -21.60 -10.32 9.94
N LYS A 355 -20.66 -9.40 10.15
CA LYS A 355 -20.31 -8.92 11.49
C LYS A 355 -21.60 -8.46 12.19
N SER A 356 -21.81 -8.86 13.45
CA SER A 356 -23.09 -8.71 14.18
C SER A 356 -23.85 -7.42 13.86
N ILE A 357 -24.91 -7.56 13.03
CA ILE A 357 -25.72 -6.48 12.42
C ILE A 357 -26.43 -5.61 13.48
N SER A 358 -26.72 -6.17 14.65
CA SER A 358 -27.54 -5.52 15.69
C SER A 358 -26.96 -4.18 16.18
N LYS A 359 -25.63 -4.10 16.33
CA LYS A 359 -24.95 -2.87 16.79
C LYS A 359 -24.76 -1.85 15.66
N LEU A 360 -24.46 -2.31 14.45
CA LEU A 360 -24.21 -1.45 13.28
C LEU A 360 -25.50 -0.81 12.73
N GLN A 361 -26.60 -1.57 12.62
CA GLN A 361 -27.87 -1.08 12.09
C GLN A 361 -28.51 -0.03 13.01
N THR A 362 -28.47 -0.27 14.33
CA THR A 362 -28.96 0.67 15.34
C THR A 362 -28.15 1.96 15.33
N ALA A 363 -26.82 1.85 15.29
CA ALA A 363 -25.93 3.00 15.28
C ALA A 363 -26.05 3.85 14.00
N LEU A 364 -26.16 3.23 12.82
CA LEU A 364 -26.33 3.92 11.53
C LEU A 364 -27.68 4.63 11.44
N ASN A 365 -28.78 3.97 11.81
CA ASN A 365 -30.12 4.58 11.79
C ASN A 365 -30.24 5.76 12.76
N LEU A 366 -29.67 5.64 13.97
CA LEU A 366 -29.64 6.72 14.94
C LEU A 366 -28.75 7.88 14.48
N TYR A 367 -27.62 7.57 13.81
CA TYR A 367 -26.68 8.57 13.33
C TYR A 367 -27.31 9.39 12.19
N GLU A 368 -27.91 8.72 11.20
CA GLU A 368 -28.62 9.37 10.10
C GLU A 368 -29.79 10.23 10.58
N SER A 369 -30.57 9.72 11.55
CA SER A 369 -31.64 10.50 12.20
C SER A 369 -31.12 11.73 12.93
N CYS A 370 -30.00 11.60 13.64
CA CYS A 370 -29.37 12.72 14.34
C CYS A 370 -28.83 13.78 13.36
N VAL A 371 -28.11 13.36 12.32
CA VAL A 371 -27.58 14.26 11.28
C VAL A 371 -28.71 14.97 10.55
N PHE A 372 -29.80 14.27 10.21
CA PHE A 372 -30.97 14.88 9.58
C PHE A 372 -31.55 16.01 10.47
N ARG A 373 -31.70 15.77 11.77
CA ARG A 373 -32.20 16.77 12.73
C ARG A 373 -31.22 17.93 12.97
N LEU A 374 -29.91 17.71 12.81
CA LEU A 374 -28.86 18.73 12.92
C LEU A 374 -28.68 19.56 11.64
N SER A 375 -28.98 18.99 10.48
CA SER A 375 -28.79 19.64 9.17
C SER A 375 -29.42 21.03 9.00
N PRO A 376 -30.58 21.39 9.61
CA PRO A 376 -31.15 22.73 9.49
C PRO A 376 -30.29 23.82 10.16
N PHE A 377 -29.35 23.45 11.03
CA PHE A 377 -28.46 24.40 11.71
C PHE A 377 -27.24 24.81 10.89
N LEU A 378 -26.94 24.12 9.78
CA LEU A 378 -25.89 24.52 8.83
C LEU A 378 -26.11 25.95 8.30
N ASN A 379 -27.37 26.31 8.03
CA ASN A 379 -27.73 27.62 7.46
C ASN A 379 -28.20 28.64 8.52
N THR A 380 -28.57 28.17 9.72
CA THR A 380 -29.21 29.02 10.75
C THR A 380 -28.36 29.21 12.00
N GLY A 381 -27.16 28.63 12.05
CA GLY A 381 -26.24 28.70 13.18
C GLY A 381 -26.67 27.84 14.37
N THR A 382 -25.68 27.47 15.19
CA THR A 382 -25.84 26.63 16.40
C THR A 382 -26.13 27.43 17.66
N ASP A 383 -25.91 28.75 17.63
CA ASP A 383 -26.12 29.66 18.76
C ASP A 383 -27.43 30.44 18.60
N LYS A 384 -28.26 30.49 19.66
CA LYS A 384 -29.49 31.32 19.71
C LYS A 384 -29.35 32.40 20.77
N ILE A 385 -29.45 33.67 20.38
CA ILE A 385 -29.43 34.81 21.31
C ILE A 385 -30.85 35.10 21.79
N ARG A 386 -31.15 34.84 23.08
CA ARG A 386 -32.42 35.23 23.72
C ARG A 386 -32.24 35.37 25.23
N ASN A 387 -31.89 36.56 25.74
CA ASN A 387 -31.59 36.89 27.15
C ASN A 387 -30.52 36.02 27.87
N ASN A 388 -30.16 34.84 27.34
CA ASN A 388 -29.01 33.97 27.61
C ASN A 388 -28.73 33.17 26.31
N THR A 389 -27.47 32.84 26.03
CA THR A 389 -27.07 32.09 24.82
C THR A 389 -27.43 30.62 24.98
N THR A 390 -28.37 30.09 24.20
CA THR A 390 -28.74 28.67 24.21
C THR A 390 -28.16 27.92 23.00
N ARG A 391 -27.57 26.74 23.25
CA ARG A 391 -26.97 25.86 22.24
C ARG A 391 -28.05 24.98 21.61
N ARG A 392 -28.30 25.14 20.32
CA ARG A 392 -29.47 24.55 19.64
C ARG A 392 -29.30 23.06 19.32
N GLU A 393 -28.07 22.64 19.10
CA GLU A 393 -27.65 21.27 18.79
C GLU A 393 -27.64 20.35 20.04
N GLN A 394 -27.48 20.94 21.23
CA GLN A 394 -27.23 20.18 22.46
C GLN A 394 -28.34 19.18 22.78
N TYR A 395 -29.61 19.55 22.59
CA TYR A 395 -30.73 18.64 22.88
C TYR A 395 -30.77 17.44 21.91
N ILE A 396 -30.35 17.64 20.65
CA ILE A 396 -30.30 16.58 19.65
C ILE A 396 -29.15 15.61 19.95
N LEU A 397 -28.01 16.16 20.36
CA LEU A 397 -26.85 15.37 20.80
C LEU A 397 -27.13 14.61 22.11
N GLN A 398 -27.99 15.16 22.97
CA GLN A 398 -28.48 14.48 24.17
C GLN A 398 -29.38 13.30 23.83
N ASP A 399 -30.33 13.48 22.91
CA ASP A 399 -31.14 12.39 22.39
C ASP A 399 -30.26 11.32 21.73
N TRP A 400 -29.26 11.71 20.95
CA TRP A 400 -28.33 10.77 20.32
C TRP A 400 -27.64 9.84 21.31
N LEU A 401 -27.19 10.36 22.47
CA LEU A 401 -26.52 9.55 23.48
C LEU A 401 -27.50 8.76 24.36
N PHE A 402 -28.65 9.34 24.71
CA PHE A 402 -29.46 8.88 25.84
C PHE A 402 -30.92 8.58 25.54
N LYS A 403 -31.38 8.76 24.29
CA LYS A 403 -32.78 8.48 23.95
C LYS A 403 -33.15 7.05 24.34
N ASP A 404 -34.26 6.92 25.04
CA ASP A 404 -34.83 5.67 25.53
C ASP A 404 -33.90 4.88 26.50
N LYS A 405 -32.92 5.57 27.13
CA LYS A 405 -32.04 4.99 28.15
C LYS A 405 -32.34 5.56 29.53
N GLU A 406 -32.34 4.70 30.54
CA GLU A 406 -32.33 5.10 31.95
C GLU A 406 -30.89 5.16 32.50
N HIS A 407 -29.99 4.36 31.92
CA HIS A 407 -28.59 4.21 32.32
C HIS A 407 -27.66 4.15 31.09
N GLU A 408 -26.41 4.59 31.25
CA GLU A 408 -25.33 4.42 30.27
C GLU A 408 -23.96 4.47 30.97
N SER A 409 -22.93 3.92 30.33
CA SER A 409 -21.57 3.94 30.88
C SER A 409 -20.85 5.26 30.59
N CYS A 410 -20.11 5.76 31.57
CA CYS A 410 -19.20 6.88 31.34
C CYS A 410 -18.06 6.45 30.40
N ALA A 411 -17.75 7.28 29.41
CA ALA A 411 -16.72 6.99 28.42
C ALA A 411 -15.30 6.87 29.03
N LEU A 412 -15.02 7.54 30.15
CA LEU A 412 -13.69 7.53 30.78
C LEU A 412 -13.55 6.47 31.88
N CYS A 413 -14.43 6.48 32.88
CA CYS A 413 -14.32 5.51 33.96
C CYS A 413 -14.98 4.17 33.62
N GLY A 414 -15.84 4.07 32.60
CA GLY A 414 -16.50 2.83 32.21
C GLY A 414 -17.66 2.39 33.13
N GLU A 415 -17.78 2.99 34.31
CA GLU A 415 -18.86 2.71 35.27
C GLU A 415 -20.23 3.14 34.71
N GLU A 416 -21.27 2.41 35.08
CA GLU A 416 -22.66 2.66 34.68
C GLU A 416 -23.32 3.70 35.61
N PHE A 417 -23.98 4.69 35.01
CA PHE A 417 -24.69 5.74 35.75
C PHE A 417 -26.09 5.94 35.20
N SER A 418 -26.98 6.50 36.02
CA SER A 418 -28.23 7.08 35.50
C SER A 418 -27.91 8.19 34.51
N VAL A 419 -28.72 8.31 33.44
CA VAL A 419 -28.63 9.41 32.48
C VAL A 419 -28.65 10.79 33.15
N ASN A 420 -29.34 10.93 34.30
CA ASN A 420 -29.39 12.16 35.09
C ASN A 420 -28.04 12.54 35.74
N THR A 421 -27.09 11.61 35.79
CA THR A 421 -25.74 11.78 36.36
C THR A 421 -24.66 11.82 35.26
N LEU A 422 -25.08 11.82 33.99
CA LEU A 422 -24.21 11.93 32.83
C LEU A 422 -24.40 13.27 32.13
N VAL A 423 -23.32 13.77 31.54
CA VAL A 423 -23.33 14.94 30.68
C VAL A 423 -22.88 14.58 29.27
N VAL A 424 -23.47 15.28 28.30
CA VAL A 424 -23.10 15.23 26.89
C VAL A 424 -21.85 16.11 26.70
N ALA A 425 -20.69 15.55 27.02
CA ALA A 425 -19.41 16.25 26.91
C ALA A 425 -18.94 16.25 25.46
N HIS A 426 -18.43 17.38 24.98
CA HIS A 426 -17.74 17.41 23.69
C HIS A 426 -16.31 16.91 23.84
N LYS A 427 -15.86 16.04 22.92
CA LYS A 427 -14.48 15.54 22.85
C LYS A 427 -13.49 16.70 22.64
N LYS A 428 -13.86 17.65 21.77
CA LYS A 428 -13.17 18.93 21.52
C LYS A 428 -14.00 20.08 22.10
N PRO A 429 -13.41 21.09 22.78
CA PRO A 429 -14.16 22.20 23.34
C PRO A 429 -14.98 22.86 22.26
N ARG A 430 -16.26 23.07 22.56
CA ARG A 430 -17.19 23.64 21.60
C ARG A 430 -16.73 25.01 21.06
N SER A 431 -16.04 25.80 21.88
CA SER A 431 -15.45 27.08 21.49
C SER A 431 -14.34 26.94 20.44
N GLU A 432 -13.68 25.80 20.36
CA GLU A 432 -12.64 25.47 19.38
C GLU A 432 -13.19 24.66 18.20
N CYS A 433 -14.47 24.25 18.23
CA CYS A 433 -15.14 23.57 17.14
C CYS A 433 -15.64 24.56 16.08
N ASN A 434 -15.41 24.24 14.80
CA ASN A 434 -16.08 24.89 13.68
C ASN A 434 -17.55 24.43 13.58
N GLU A 435 -18.35 25.09 12.75
CA GLU A 435 -19.79 24.81 12.66
C GLU A 435 -20.11 23.38 12.19
N ILE A 436 -19.32 22.81 11.29
CA ILE A 436 -19.49 21.43 10.81
C ILE A 436 -19.16 20.45 11.95
N GLU A 437 -18.09 20.69 12.70
CA GLU A 437 -17.70 19.87 13.85
C GLU A 437 -18.76 19.90 14.96
N ARG A 438 -19.46 21.02 15.17
CA ARG A 438 -20.56 21.12 16.15
C ARG A 438 -21.81 20.33 15.72
N LEU A 439 -21.92 19.96 14.46
CA LEU A 439 -23.06 19.25 13.88
C LEU A 439 -22.75 17.77 13.59
N ASP A 440 -21.56 17.28 13.94
CA ASP A 440 -21.23 15.84 13.89
C ASP A 440 -21.66 15.15 15.19
N PRO A 441 -22.58 14.16 15.17
CA PRO A 441 -22.95 13.40 16.37
C PRO A 441 -21.78 12.73 17.10
N TYR A 442 -20.70 12.39 16.38
CA TYR A 442 -19.51 11.80 16.96
C TYR A 442 -18.60 12.81 17.68
N ILE A 443 -18.94 14.10 17.73
CA ILE A 443 -18.21 15.10 18.52
C ILE A 443 -18.42 14.95 20.04
N VAL A 444 -19.44 14.21 20.48
CA VAL A 444 -19.81 14.06 21.89
C VAL A 444 -19.60 12.65 22.44
N MET A 445 -19.50 12.55 23.77
CA MET A 445 -19.47 11.29 24.53
C MET A 445 -20.06 11.50 25.94
N PRO A 446 -20.56 10.44 26.61
CA PRO A 446 -21.12 10.57 27.96
C PRO A 446 -20.01 10.61 29.02
N LEU A 447 -19.98 11.65 29.85
CA LEU A 447 -19.10 11.72 31.02
C LEU A 447 -19.90 11.82 32.31
N CYS A 448 -19.41 11.20 33.40
CA CYS A 448 -20.09 11.28 34.68
C CYS A 448 -19.84 12.61 35.38
N LEU A 449 -20.88 13.12 36.04
CA LEU A 449 -20.82 14.28 36.92
C LEU A 449 -20.11 13.99 38.24
N MET A 450 -19.79 12.71 38.52
CA MET A 450 -19.01 12.29 39.69
C MET A 450 -17.51 12.63 39.59
N GLY A 451 -17.04 13.15 38.46
CA GLY A 451 -15.68 13.70 38.35
C GLY A 451 -15.06 13.64 36.96
N CYS A 452 -15.46 12.67 36.11
CA CYS A 452 -14.84 12.48 34.80
C CYS A 452 -15.03 13.68 33.86
N ASP A 453 -16.19 14.34 33.89
CA ASP A 453 -16.45 15.54 33.10
C ASP A 453 -15.47 16.66 33.45
N HIS A 454 -15.34 16.97 34.74
CA HIS A 454 -14.43 17.99 35.23
C HIS A 454 -12.97 17.69 34.87
N LEU A 455 -12.51 16.45 35.08
CA LEU A 455 -11.13 16.06 34.82
C LEU A 455 -10.77 16.13 33.34
N TYR A 456 -11.70 15.76 32.46
CA TYR A 456 -11.52 15.84 31.02
C TYR A 456 -11.57 17.28 30.50
N GLU A 457 -12.54 18.08 30.96
CA GLU A 457 -12.68 19.48 30.54
C GLU A 457 -11.43 20.29 30.87
N LYS A 458 -10.88 20.07 32.08
CA LYS A 458 -9.66 20.73 32.58
C LYS A 458 -8.36 20.11 32.05
N MET A 459 -8.43 19.08 31.21
CA MET A 459 -7.25 18.37 30.67
C MET A 459 -6.36 17.74 31.74
N TYR A 460 -6.89 17.35 32.90
CA TYR A 460 -6.16 16.54 33.89
C TYR A 460 -6.01 15.09 33.43
N VAL A 461 -6.97 14.62 32.61
CA VAL A 461 -6.87 13.40 31.82
C VAL A 461 -7.25 13.71 30.37
N TYR A 462 -6.72 12.93 29.43
CA TYR A 462 -7.08 13.01 28.02
C TYR A 462 -7.08 11.63 27.38
N ILE A 463 -7.61 11.52 26.16
CA ILE A 463 -7.66 10.25 25.42
C ILE A 463 -6.59 10.29 24.34
N ASP A 464 -5.72 9.27 24.30
CA ASP A 464 -4.69 9.08 23.27
C ASP A 464 -4.78 7.66 22.70
N GLY A 465 -4.98 7.57 21.38
CA GLY A 465 -5.32 6.31 20.74
C GLY A 465 -6.60 5.71 21.35
N GLU A 466 -6.44 4.61 22.10
CA GLU A 466 -7.53 3.87 22.73
C GLU A 466 -7.53 3.97 24.27
N GLU A 467 -6.63 4.78 24.86
CA GLU A 467 -6.40 4.78 26.30
C GLU A 467 -6.51 6.17 26.93
N VAL A 468 -6.88 6.19 28.21
CA VAL A 468 -6.80 7.40 29.04
C VAL A 468 -5.35 7.67 29.45
N LYS A 469 -4.88 8.88 29.22
CA LYS A 469 -3.54 9.36 29.60
C LYS A 469 -3.62 10.53 30.57
N ARG A 470 -2.54 10.68 31.35
CA ARG A 470 -2.37 11.78 32.30
C ARG A 470 -2.15 13.09 31.56
N GLY A 471 -2.96 14.10 31.87
CA GLY A 471 -2.82 15.43 31.32
C GLY A 471 -2.02 16.39 32.22
N ILE A 472 -2.51 17.60 32.42
CA ILE A 472 -1.83 18.64 33.23
C ILE A 472 -1.75 18.25 34.72
N GLU A 473 -0.76 18.78 35.43
CA GLU A 473 -0.59 18.51 36.87
C GLU A 473 -1.77 19.06 37.69
N PHE A 474 -2.29 18.22 38.58
CA PHE A 474 -3.33 18.57 39.54
C PHE A 474 -2.67 18.92 40.89
N SER A 475 -3.12 19.96 41.58
CA SER A 475 -2.56 20.34 42.88
C SER A 475 -2.72 19.21 43.91
N ASN A 476 -1.63 18.82 44.58
CA ASN A 476 -1.43 17.64 45.45
C ASN A 476 -2.44 17.43 46.60
N VAL A 477 -3.71 17.23 46.28
CA VAL A 477 -4.73 16.71 47.19
C VAL A 477 -4.92 15.23 46.85
N LYS A 478 -4.81 14.39 47.88
CA LYS A 478 -4.65 12.93 47.73
C LYS A 478 -5.84 12.28 47.00
N ALA A 479 -7.07 12.73 47.26
CA ALA A 479 -8.28 12.12 46.74
C ALA A 479 -8.41 12.23 45.21
N GLU A 480 -8.11 13.40 44.65
CA GLU A 480 -8.17 13.65 43.21
C GLU A 480 -7.03 12.97 42.47
N SER A 481 -5.84 12.90 43.10
CA SER A 481 -4.72 12.14 42.55
C SER A 481 -5.05 10.65 42.47
N ASP A 482 -5.62 10.06 43.53
CA ASP A 482 -6.03 8.65 43.56
C ASP A 482 -7.09 8.37 42.46
N PHE A 483 -8.01 9.31 42.23
CA PHE A 483 -9.02 9.20 41.19
C PHE A 483 -8.44 9.27 39.77
N ILE A 484 -7.47 10.16 39.52
CA ILE A 484 -6.77 10.26 38.23
C ILE A 484 -5.97 8.97 37.95
N GLU A 485 -5.24 8.45 38.94
CA GLU A 485 -4.50 7.19 38.78
C GLU A 485 -5.41 6.01 38.43
N ALA A 486 -6.61 5.95 39.02
CA ALA A 486 -7.59 4.90 38.74
C ALA A 486 -8.14 4.93 37.29
N LEU A 487 -8.00 6.07 36.60
CA LEU A 487 -8.44 6.25 35.21
C LEU A 487 -7.32 5.99 34.19
N ILE A 488 -6.07 6.28 34.53
CA ILE A 488 -4.95 6.18 33.58
C ILE A 488 -4.76 4.74 33.10
N GLY A 489 -4.56 4.58 31.80
CA GLY A 489 -4.38 3.27 31.16
C GLY A 489 -5.68 2.49 30.95
N ARG A 490 -6.84 2.99 31.42
CA ARG A 490 -8.12 2.38 31.04
C ARG A 490 -8.35 2.52 29.54
N LYS A 491 -8.82 1.44 28.93
CA LYS A 491 -9.21 1.41 27.53
C LYS A 491 -10.61 1.99 27.34
N ILE A 492 -10.74 2.83 26.33
CA ILE A 492 -12.00 3.43 25.92
C ILE A 492 -12.74 2.47 24.99
N ASP A 493 -14.04 2.29 25.19
CA ASP A 493 -14.89 1.55 24.26
C ASP A 493 -14.81 2.18 22.86
N SER A 494 -14.57 1.36 21.84
CA SER A 494 -14.36 1.80 20.45
C SER A 494 -15.53 2.62 19.91
N LYS A 495 -16.76 2.46 20.44
CA LYS A 495 -17.91 3.31 20.09
C LYS A 495 -17.69 4.79 20.40
N TRP A 496 -16.93 5.10 21.47
CA TRP A 496 -16.62 6.48 21.85
C TRP A 496 -15.42 7.06 21.09
N LEU A 497 -14.67 6.22 20.38
CA LEU A 497 -13.53 6.64 19.54
C LEU A 497 -13.94 7.00 18.10
N LEU A 498 -15.20 6.78 17.74
CA LEU A 498 -15.75 7.17 16.43
C LEU A 498 -15.68 8.69 16.21
N GLY A 499 -15.57 9.10 14.93
CA GLY A 499 -15.46 10.50 14.51
C GLY A 499 -14.07 10.88 14.00
N ASN A 500 -13.85 12.17 13.77
CA ASN A 500 -12.55 12.68 13.31
C ASN A 500 -11.51 12.57 14.43
N LYS A 501 -10.31 12.05 14.12
CA LYS A 501 -9.18 11.96 15.08
C LYS A 501 -8.83 13.32 15.70
N ALA A 502 -9.08 14.42 15.00
CA ALA A 502 -8.86 15.78 15.48
C ALA A 502 -9.80 16.21 16.63
N TYR A 503 -10.79 15.40 17.00
CA TYR A 503 -11.68 15.67 18.14
C TYR A 503 -11.01 15.42 19.48
N PHE A 504 -10.01 14.55 19.52
CA PHE A 504 -9.28 14.24 20.73
C PHE A 504 -8.07 15.15 20.87
N ARG A 505 -7.97 15.82 22.03
CA ARG A 505 -6.90 16.76 22.34
C ARG A 505 -5.80 16.06 23.12
N SER A 506 -4.57 16.46 22.90
CA SER A 506 -3.44 16.13 23.77
C SER A 506 -2.93 17.40 24.48
N PRO A 507 -2.22 17.28 25.62
CA PRO A 507 -1.63 18.40 26.34
C PRO A 507 -0.59 19.21 25.53
N SER A 508 -0.21 18.78 24.33
CA SER A 508 0.81 19.41 23.49
C SER A 508 0.24 20.06 22.24
N LYS A 509 -0.31 21.28 22.40
CA LYS A 509 -0.23 22.37 21.39
C LYS A 509 -0.53 23.81 21.85
N LYS A 510 -0.78 24.07 23.14
CA LYS A 510 -1.02 25.46 23.62
C LYS A 510 -0.43 25.83 25.00
N LEU A 511 0.13 24.89 25.77
CA LEU A 511 0.63 25.14 27.13
C LEU A 511 2.11 25.57 27.24
N LEU A 512 2.80 25.83 26.10
CA LEU A 512 4.14 26.44 26.08
C LEU A 512 4.11 27.98 25.88
N ARG A 513 2.97 28.65 26.02
CA ARG A 513 2.85 30.10 25.77
C ARG A 513 2.34 30.97 26.93
N THR A 514 2.28 30.45 28.15
CA THR A 514 1.94 31.29 29.32
C THR A 514 2.84 31.08 30.54
N ASN A 515 4.04 30.56 30.35
CA ASN A 515 5.13 30.67 31.32
C ASN A 515 6.37 31.29 30.65
N SER A 516 6.25 32.55 30.24
CA SER A 516 7.36 33.43 29.88
C SER A 516 7.10 34.81 30.47
#